data_AF-A0A482RC50-F1
#
_entry.id   AF-A0A482RC50-F1
#
_cell.length_a   1.000
_cell.length_b   1.000
_cell.length_c   1.000
_cell.angle_alpha   90.00
_cell.angle_beta   90.00
_cell.angle_gamma   90.00
#
_symmetry.space_group_name_H-M   'P 1'
#
loop_
_entity.id
_entity.type
_entity.pdbx_description
1 polymer ?
#
loop_
_entity_poly.entity_id
_entity_poly.type
_entity_poly.pdbx_seq_one_letter_code
_entity_poly.pdbx_strand_id
1 'polypeptide(L)'
;MPHFFAELGYRGTGDVLKREEFEARKKADREKHLNRDVAPKPLASMGKDLSSRPLLAALAAREEMVRNGKLTCIIFIRDTNARGQEVSGYIDYAHRLKVEEFEPYFEGKKKLLPRPSDLSFYNWDNATSTSNSSPNFQVLADNEAGLLFKNKRDRKVINVDPKANPGDNTTRTEIRTSEHLQVVIYDHFTRRKG
;
A
#
# COMPACT_ATOMS: atom_id res chain seq x y z
N MET A 1 -26.89 42.45 -24.82
CA MET A 1 -25.80 43.31 -24.28
C MET A 1 -25.91 43.29 -22.76
N PRO A 2 -24.80 43.26 -22.02
CA PRO A 2 -24.40 42.28 -21.00
C PRO A 2 -24.79 42.71 -19.55
N HIS A 3 -24.72 41.88 -18.51
CA HIS A 3 -23.49 41.62 -17.74
C HIS A 3 -23.62 40.37 -16.85
N PHE A 4 -22.68 39.43 -17.04
CA PHE A 4 -22.21 38.48 -16.04
C PHE A 4 -21.57 39.25 -14.88
N PHE A 5 -21.86 38.88 -13.63
CA PHE A 5 -20.91 38.99 -12.52
C PHE A 5 -21.08 37.81 -11.56
N ALA A 6 -20.01 37.03 -11.46
CA ALA A 6 -19.83 35.98 -10.49
C ALA A 6 -19.35 36.59 -9.17
N GLU A 7 -19.82 36.06 -8.04
CA GLU A 7 -19.13 36.23 -6.76
C GLU A 7 -19.50 35.08 -5.82
N LEU A 8 -18.81 33.94 -5.98
CA LEU A 8 -18.68 32.99 -4.87
C LEU A 8 -17.54 33.51 -3.99
N GLY A 9 -17.91 34.03 -2.82
CA GLY A 9 -16.98 34.45 -1.79
C GLY A 9 -16.10 33.28 -1.34
N TYR A 10 -14.81 33.36 -1.65
CA TYR A 10 -13.78 32.56 -0.99
C TYR A 10 -12.98 33.52 -0.10
N ARG A 11 -13.40 33.63 1.17
CA ARG A 11 -12.56 34.20 2.22
C ARG A 11 -11.63 33.09 2.70
N GLY A 12 -10.35 33.20 2.36
CA GLY A 12 -9.29 32.33 2.86
C GLY A 12 -7.95 32.93 2.52
N THR A 13 -7.34 33.57 3.51
CA THR A 13 -5.98 34.12 3.51
C THR A 13 -4.94 33.05 3.19
N GLY A 14 -4.16 33.26 2.12
CA GLY A 14 -3.00 32.44 1.75
C GLY A 14 -2.86 32.36 0.22
N ASP A 15 -1.98 33.20 -0.34
CA ASP A 15 -1.52 33.27 -1.73
C ASP A 15 -2.43 32.64 -2.80
N VAL A 16 -3.25 33.49 -3.44
CA VAL A 16 -3.99 33.15 -4.64
C VAL A 16 -2.98 32.87 -5.75
N LEU A 17 -2.67 31.59 -5.98
CA LEU A 17 -1.86 31.16 -7.13
C LEU A 17 -2.43 31.82 -8.39
N LYS A 18 -1.58 32.57 -9.10
CA LYS A 18 -1.99 33.21 -10.35
C LYS A 18 -2.40 32.09 -11.32
N ARG A 19 -3.45 32.34 -12.12
CA ARG A 19 -3.99 31.37 -13.10
C ARG A 19 -2.89 30.77 -14.00
N GLU A 20 -1.89 31.57 -14.31
CA GLU A 20 -0.70 31.19 -15.07
C GLU A 20 0.18 30.13 -14.36
N GLU A 21 0.37 30.25 -13.04
CA GLU A 21 1.13 29.26 -12.25
C GLU A 21 0.37 27.93 -12.13
N PHE A 22 -0.96 27.98 -12.03
CA PHE A 22 -1.80 26.78 -12.03
C PHE A 22 -1.73 26.05 -13.38
N GLU A 23 -1.82 26.80 -14.48
CA GLU A 23 -1.71 26.22 -15.82
C GLU A 23 -0.29 25.73 -16.13
N ALA A 24 0.75 26.44 -15.68
CA ALA A 24 2.15 26.01 -15.79
C ALA A 24 2.41 24.72 -14.99
N ARG A 25 1.88 24.61 -13.76
CA ARG A 25 2.00 23.40 -12.93
C ARG A 25 1.22 22.23 -13.53
N LYS A 26 0.01 22.48 -14.04
CA LYS A 26 -0.80 21.48 -14.77
C LYS A 26 -0.12 21.01 -16.06
N LYS A 27 0.56 21.90 -16.78
CA LYS A 27 1.32 21.58 -17.99
C LYS A 27 2.59 20.79 -17.66
N ALA A 28 3.35 21.22 -16.65
CA ALA A 28 4.55 20.51 -16.18
C ALA A 28 4.23 19.10 -15.66
N ASP A 29 3.10 18.92 -14.96
CA ASP A 29 2.66 17.59 -14.52
C ASP A 29 2.24 16.73 -15.71
N ARG A 30 1.51 17.29 -16.69
CA ARG A 30 1.20 16.56 -17.94
C ARG A 30 2.46 16.17 -18.71
N GLU A 31 3.43 17.07 -18.83
CA GLU A 31 4.70 16.79 -19.52
C GLU A 31 5.54 15.75 -18.77
N LYS A 32 5.56 15.76 -17.43
CA LYS A 32 6.17 14.69 -16.61
C LYS A 32 5.47 13.35 -16.79
N HIS A 33 4.15 13.35 -16.99
CA HIS A 33 3.38 12.14 -17.26
C HIS A 33 3.56 11.62 -18.69
N LEU A 34 3.78 12.50 -19.66
CA LEU A 34 4.00 12.15 -21.07
C LEU A 34 5.44 11.67 -21.34
N ASN A 35 6.45 12.25 -20.68
CA ASN A 35 7.87 11.87 -20.87
C ASN A 35 8.29 10.59 -20.14
N ARG A 36 7.34 9.79 -19.65
CA ARG A 36 7.65 8.55 -18.93
C ARG A 36 7.49 7.31 -19.81
N ASP A 37 7.97 7.38 -21.04
CA ASP A 37 8.23 6.23 -21.92
C ASP A 37 9.51 5.50 -21.48
N VAL A 38 9.57 5.11 -20.21
CA VAL A 38 10.56 4.16 -19.72
C VAL A 38 9.97 2.79 -19.98
N ALA A 39 10.64 1.98 -20.80
CA ALA A 39 10.28 0.58 -21.01
C ALA A 39 9.88 -0.06 -19.66
N PRO A 40 8.76 -0.80 -19.60
CA PRO A 40 8.28 -1.32 -18.33
C PRO A 40 9.37 -2.16 -17.67
N LYS A 41 9.87 -1.69 -16.52
CA LYS A 41 10.87 -2.42 -15.74
C LYS A 41 10.38 -3.85 -15.53
N PRO A 42 11.23 -4.88 -15.73
CA PRO A 42 10.84 -6.26 -15.48
C PRO A 42 10.31 -6.44 -14.06
N LEU A 43 9.52 -7.49 -13.85
CA LEU A 43 9.04 -7.86 -12.52
C LEU A 43 10.24 -8.29 -11.67
N ALA A 44 10.28 -7.87 -10.40
CA ALA A 44 11.33 -8.24 -9.47
C ALA A 44 11.36 -9.77 -9.22
N SER A 45 10.21 -10.43 -9.36
CA SER A 45 10.10 -11.89 -9.27
C SER A 45 10.47 -12.64 -10.55
N MET A 46 10.75 -11.95 -11.67
CA MET A 46 10.95 -12.58 -12.97
C MET A 46 12.18 -13.51 -12.96
N GLY A 47 11.98 -14.77 -13.35
CA GLY A 47 13.06 -15.76 -13.45
C GLY A 47 13.60 -16.26 -12.09
N LYS A 48 12.94 -15.96 -10.97
CA LYS A 48 13.35 -16.43 -9.64
C LYS A 48 12.67 -17.77 -9.32
N ASP A 49 13.42 -18.71 -8.77
CA ASP A 49 12.84 -19.96 -8.23
C ASP A 49 12.27 -19.70 -6.84
N LEU A 50 10.93 -19.78 -6.75
CA LEU A 50 10.17 -19.54 -5.52
C LEU A 50 9.40 -20.78 -5.06
N SER A 51 9.70 -21.95 -5.63
CA SER A 51 8.99 -23.21 -5.34
C SER A 51 9.01 -23.59 -3.85
N SER A 52 10.11 -23.28 -3.16
CA SER A 52 10.30 -23.52 -1.73
C SER A 52 9.92 -22.35 -0.83
N ARG A 53 9.38 -21.25 -1.38
CA ARG A 53 9.13 -19.99 -0.67
C ARG A 53 7.68 -19.52 -0.85
N PRO A 54 6.73 -20.10 -0.10
CA PRO A 54 5.30 -19.88 -0.32
C PRO A 54 4.86 -18.41 -0.25
N LEU A 55 5.43 -17.63 0.70
CA LEU A 55 5.13 -16.20 0.78
C LEU A 55 5.61 -15.47 -0.48
N LEU A 56 6.85 -15.69 -0.89
CA LEU A 56 7.40 -14.99 -2.05
C LEU A 56 6.69 -15.42 -3.34
N ALA A 57 6.37 -16.70 -3.51
CA ALA A 57 5.55 -17.15 -4.63
C ALA A 57 4.18 -16.46 -4.67
N ALA A 58 3.53 -16.31 -3.51
CA ALA A 58 2.27 -15.57 -3.40
C ALA A 58 2.43 -14.08 -3.74
N LEU A 59 3.52 -13.43 -3.33
CA LEU A 59 3.80 -12.03 -3.67
C LEU A 59 4.15 -11.84 -5.15
N ALA A 60 4.88 -12.78 -5.75
CA ALA A 60 5.22 -12.79 -7.17
C ALA A 60 3.96 -12.85 -8.04
N ALA A 61 3.02 -13.73 -7.72
CA ALA A 61 1.75 -13.85 -8.43
C ALA A 61 0.90 -12.57 -8.40
N ARG A 62 1.15 -11.67 -7.42
CA ARG A 62 0.44 -10.40 -7.26
C ARG A 62 1.21 -9.21 -7.84
N GLU A 63 2.51 -9.33 -8.09
CA GLU A 63 3.40 -8.21 -8.37
C GLU A 63 2.90 -7.37 -9.56
N GLU A 64 2.55 -8.02 -10.67
CA GLU A 64 2.10 -7.32 -11.88
C GLU A 64 0.80 -6.53 -11.66
N MET A 65 -0.21 -7.16 -11.04
CA MET A 65 -1.50 -6.54 -10.75
C MET A 65 -1.39 -5.41 -9.73
N VAL A 66 -0.45 -5.53 -8.79
CA VAL A 66 -0.16 -4.49 -7.81
C VAL A 66 0.55 -3.31 -8.48
N ARG A 67 1.56 -3.58 -9.32
CA ARG A 67 2.30 -2.54 -10.04
C ARG A 67 1.44 -1.75 -11.03
N ASN A 68 0.48 -2.40 -11.69
CA ASN A 68 -0.46 -1.74 -12.61
C ASN A 68 -1.69 -1.13 -11.90
N GLY A 69 -1.79 -1.26 -10.57
CA GLY A 69 -2.86 -0.67 -9.76
C GLY A 69 -4.23 -1.28 -10.01
N LYS A 70 -4.33 -2.51 -10.51
CA LYS A 70 -5.59 -3.29 -10.53
C LYS A 70 -5.89 -3.91 -9.16
N LEU A 71 -4.84 -4.27 -8.42
CA LEU A 71 -4.89 -4.86 -7.10
C LEU A 71 -4.18 -3.96 -6.10
N THR A 72 -4.75 -3.80 -4.92
CA THR A 72 -4.04 -3.30 -3.73
C THR A 72 -3.95 -4.43 -2.72
N CYS A 73 -2.78 -4.62 -2.12
CA CYS A 73 -2.49 -5.79 -1.30
C CYS A 73 -1.88 -5.36 0.03
N ILE A 74 -2.47 -5.84 1.13
CA ILE A 74 -1.92 -5.68 2.48
C ILE A 74 -1.34 -7.02 2.93
N ILE A 75 -0.11 -7.01 3.44
CA ILE A 75 0.56 -8.20 3.95
C ILE A 75 0.68 -8.07 5.47
N PHE A 76 0.07 -8.98 6.22
CA PHE A 76 0.37 -9.16 7.63
C PHE A 76 1.53 -10.15 7.77
N ILE A 77 2.53 -9.78 8.57
CA ILE A 77 3.63 -10.67 8.98
C ILE A 77 3.75 -10.59 10.49
N ARG A 78 3.92 -11.75 11.13
CA ARG A 78 4.41 -11.90 12.50
C ARG A 78 5.65 -12.79 12.46
N ASP A 79 6.74 -12.33 13.05
CA ASP A 79 8.02 -13.01 12.98
C ASP A 79 9.03 -12.44 14.00
N THR A 80 10.18 -13.09 14.11
CA THR A 80 11.29 -12.64 14.96
C THR A 80 12.31 -11.84 14.15
N ASN A 81 12.67 -10.66 14.63
CA ASN A 81 13.69 -9.82 13.99
C ASN A 81 15.12 -10.31 14.29
N ALA A 82 16.14 -9.68 13.68
CA ALA A 82 17.53 -10.07 13.86
C ALA A 82 18.06 -9.93 15.31
N ARG A 83 17.35 -9.20 16.19
CA ARG A 83 17.67 -9.07 17.62
C ARG A 83 16.95 -10.10 18.49
N GLY A 84 16.24 -11.06 17.89
CA GLY A 84 15.46 -12.05 18.63
C GLY A 84 14.11 -11.53 19.15
N GLN A 85 13.70 -10.32 18.75
CA GLN A 85 12.45 -9.71 19.24
C GLN A 85 11.29 -10.10 18.34
N GLU A 86 10.16 -10.44 18.93
CA GLU A 86 8.97 -10.74 18.16
C GLU A 86 8.28 -9.46 17.69
N VAL A 87 8.02 -9.37 16.39
CA VAL A 87 7.41 -8.22 15.74
C VAL A 87 6.27 -8.65 14.85
N SER A 88 5.24 -7.82 14.73
CA SER A 88 4.17 -7.99 13.77
C SER A 88 3.75 -6.69 13.13
N GLY A 89 3.11 -6.75 11.98
CA GLY A 89 2.57 -5.55 11.36
C GLY A 89 1.95 -5.79 9.99
N TYR A 90 1.26 -4.76 9.52
CA TYR A 90 0.60 -4.72 8.23
C TYR A 90 1.40 -3.87 7.26
N ILE A 91 1.74 -4.40 6.10
CA ILE A 91 2.58 -3.78 5.07
C ILE A 91 1.72 -3.49 3.85
N ASP A 92 1.77 -2.26 3.32
CA ASP A 92 1.24 -1.96 1.99
C ASP A 92 2.23 -2.44 0.94
N TYR A 93 1.90 -3.54 0.26
CA TYR A 93 2.79 -4.16 -0.73
C TYR A 93 3.07 -3.23 -1.92
N ALA A 94 2.05 -2.51 -2.38
CA ALA A 94 2.17 -1.58 -3.50
C ALA A 94 3.07 -0.39 -3.15
N HIS A 95 2.98 0.11 -1.92
CA HIS A 95 3.88 1.15 -1.44
C HIS A 95 5.31 0.61 -1.29
N ARG A 96 5.49 -0.57 -0.68
CA ARG A 96 6.81 -1.18 -0.48
C ARG A 96 7.53 -1.46 -1.80
N LEU A 97 6.83 -1.96 -2.82
CA LEU A 97 7.36 -2.16 -4.17
C LEU A 97 7.84 -0.86 -4.85
N LYS A 98 7.27 0.29 -4.48
CA LYS A 98 7.61 1.58 -5.09
C LYS A 98 8.83 2.24 -4.44
N VAL A 99 8.96 2.11 -3.12
CA VAL A 99 9.99 2.81 -2.33
C VAL A 99 11.24 1.96 -2.10
N GLU A 100 11.20 0.69 -2.48
CA GLU A 100 12.29 -0.24 -2.22
C GLU A 100 12.45 -1.28 -3.33
N GLU A 101 13.70 -1.68 -3.55
CA GLU A 101 14.05 -2.74 -4.46
C GLU A 101 13.63 -4.11 -3.91
N PHE A 102 12.77 -4.80 -4.65
CA PHE A 102 12.22 -6.08 -4.21
C PHE A 102 13.02 -7.31 -4.63
N GLU A 103 13.95 -7.17 -5.58
CA GLU A 103 14.78 -8.27 -6.07
C GLU A 103 15.54 -9.01 -4.95
N PRO A 104 16.18 -8.33 -3.96
CA PRO A 104 16.84 -9.01 -2.85
C PRO A 104 15.92 -9.88 -1.99
N TYR A 105 14.62 -9.54 -1.91
CA TYR A 105 13.63 -10.37 -1.24
C TYR A 105 13.35 -11.63 -2.04
N PHE A 106 13.07 -11.51 -3.34
CA PHE A 106 12.81 -12.65 -4.21
C PHE A 106 14.02 -13.57 -4.36
N GLU A 107 15.24 -13.04 -4.24
CA GLU A 107 16.47 -13.84 -4.17
C GLU A 107 16.68 -14.52 -2.81
N GLY A 108 15.98 -14.07 -1.76
CA GLY A 108 16.14 -14.57 -0.40
C GLY A 108 17.39 -14.04 0.31
N LYS A 109 18.03 -13.01 -0.25
CA LYS A 109 19.12 -12.27 0.39
C LYS A 109 18.60 -11.39 1.53
N LYS A 110 17.30 -11.07 1.52
CA LYS A 110 16.66 -10.23 2.52
C LYS A 110 15.35 -10.87 2.97
N LYS A 111 15.11 -10.87 4.29
CA LYS A 111 13.85 -11.33 4.90
C LYS A 111 12.84 -10.18 4.99
N LEU A 112 11.61 -10.39 4.53
CA LEU A 112 10.56 -9.39 4.59
C LEU A 112 10.01 -9.28 6.02
N LEU A 113 10.28 -8.17 6.69
CA LEU A 113 9.79 -7.90 8.05
C LEU A 113 9.01 -6.57 8.10
N PRO A 114 8.00 -6.48 8.99
CA PRO A 114 7.33 -5.21 9.31
C PRO A 114 8.31 -4.17 9.86
N ARG A 115 8.04 -2.89 9.59
CA ARG A 115 8.84 -1.75 10.05
C ARG A 115 7.95 -0.70 10.69
N PRO A 116 8.50 0.16 11.58
CA PRO A 116 7.74 1.25 12.17
C PRO A 116 7.09 2.23 11.18
N SER A 117 7.52 2.25 9.92
CA SER A 117 6.97 3.08 8.84
C SER A 117 5.87 2.39 7.99
N ASP A 118 5.54 1.13 8.29
CA ASP A 118 4.47 0.40 7.62
C ASP A 118 3.08 0.82 8.12
N LEU A 119 2.02 0.22 7.53
CA LEU A 119 0.64 0.53 7.91
C LEU A 119 0.41 0.32 9.40
N SER A 120 1.04 -0.70 9.95
CA SER A 120 1.27 -0.80 11.39
C SER A 120 2.53 -1.58 11.70
N PHE A 121 2.99 -1.41 12.92
CA PHE A 121 4.06 -2.18 13.51
C PHE A 121 3.75 -2.38 14.99
N TYR A 122 4.07 -3.55 15.51
CA TYR A 122 3.99 -3.89 16.91
C TYR A 122 5.21 -4.72 17.28
N ASN A 123 5.92 -4.31 18.33
CA ASN A 123 6.97 -5.09 18.96
C ASN A 123 6.40 -5.70 20.25
N TRP A 124 6.35 -7.03 20.30
CA TRP A 124 5.71 -7.78 21.39
C TRP A 124 6.52 -7.74 22.68
N ASP A 125 7.85 -7.55 22.59
CA ASP A 125 8.73 -7.55 23.75
C ASP A 125 8.55 -6.30 24.61
N ASN A 126 8.32 -5.15 23.96
CA ASN A 126 8.27 -3.85 24.62
C ASN A 126 6.96 -3.09 24.37
N ALA A 127 5.95 -3.78 23.82
CA ALA A 127 4.63 -3.24 23.48
C ALA A 127 4.64 -1.96 22.62
N THR A 128 5.74 -1.68 21.90
CA THR A 128 5.84 -0.47 21.07
C THR A 128 5.03 -0.66 19.80
N SER A 129 4.09 0.26 19.54
CA SER A 129 3.22 0.23 18.36
C SER A 129 3.32 1.49 17.51
N THR A 130 3.24 1.36 16.19
CA THR A 130 3.02 2.49 15.28
C THR A 130 1.92 2.16 14.27
N SER A 131 1.28 3.20 13.74
CA SER A 131 0.22 3.13 12.73
C SER A 131 0.40 4.27 11.74
N ASN A 132 0.58 3.97 10.45
CA ASN A 132 0.87 4.98 9.43
C ASN A 132 0.00 4.80 8.19
N SER A 133 -0.64 5.88 7.73
CA SER A 133 -1.33 5.83 6.44
C SER A 133 -0.31 5.80 5.29
N SER A 134 -0.55 4.96 4.29
CA SER A 134 0.26 4.92 3.06
C SER A 134 -0.43 5.74 1.95
N PRO A 135 0.17 5.86 0.75
CA PRO A 135 -0.51 6.44 -0.41
C PRO A 135 -1.78 5.68 -0.83
N ASN A 136 -1.89 4.37 -0.54
CA ASN A 136 -3.03 3.55 -0.97
C ASN A 136 -4.07 3.32 0.15
N PHE A 137 -3.65 3.37 1.42
CA PHE A 137 -4.51 3.07 2.56
C PHE A 137 -4.49 4.17 3.61
N GLN A 138 -5.66 4.50 4.14
CA GLN A 138 -5.80 5.25 5.37
C GLN A 138 -5.99 4.26 6.52
N VAL A 139 -5.21 4.42 7.58
CA VAL A 139 -5.41 3.64 8.81
C VAL A 139 -6.54 4.26 9.61
N LEU A 140 -7.51 3.44 9.99
CA LEU A 140 -8.60 3.80 10.88
C LEU A 140 -8.41 2.98 12.15
N ALA A 141 -7.97 3.64 13.22
CA ALA A 141 -7.96 3.04 14.54
C ALA A 141 -9.33 3.28 15.17
N ASP A 142 -10.10 2.21 15.37
CA ASP A 142 -11.42 2.24 15.97
C ASP A 142 -11.38 1.49 17.31
N ASN A 143 -11.95 2.06 18.37
CA ASN A 143 -11.88 1.48 19.71
C ASN A 143 -12.75 0.22 19.84
N GLU A 144 -13.78 0.04 19.02
CA GLU A 144 -14.69 -1.12 19.05
C GLU A 144 -14.31 -2.16 17.98
N ALA A 145 -14.05 -1.72 16.75
CA ALA A 145 -13.73 -2.61 15.64
C ALA A 145 -12.24 -2.95 15.54
N GLY A 146 -11.39 -2.32 16.34
CA GLY A 146 -9.95 -2.49 16.32
C GLY A 146 -9.30 -1.80 15.11
N LEU A 147 -8.34 -2.47 14.49
CA LEU A 147 -7.58 -1.91 13.37
C LEU A 147 -8.32 -2.14 12.05
N LEU A 148 -8.60 -1.05 11.34
CA LEU A 148 -9.22 -1.07 10.02
C LEU A 148 -8.36 -0.32 9.01
N PHE A 149 -8.45 -0.71 7.74
CA PHE A 149 -7.80 0.02 6.65
C PHE A 149 -8.83 0.46 5.64
N LYS A 150 -8.77 1.72 5.21
CA LYS A 150 -9.62 2.24 4.15
C LYS A 150 -8.82 2.42 2.88
N ASN A 151 -9.21 1.75 1.80
CA ASN A 151 -8.62 1.97 0.50
C ASN A 151 -8.91 3.40 0.04
N LYS A 152 -7.87 4.18 -0.29
CA LYS A 152 -8.02 5.60 -0.64
C LYS A 152 -8.66 5.82 -2.01
N ARG A 153 -8.65 4.82 -2.90
CA ARG A 153 -9.16 4.94 -4.27
C ARG A 153 -10.67 4.79 -4.33
N ASP A 154 -11.23 3.74 -3.74
CA ASP A 154 -12.67 3.48 -3.78
C ASP A 154 -13.39 3.75 -2.44
N ARG A 155 -12.62 4.11 -1.40
CA ARG A 155 -13.09 4.41 -0.05
C ARG A 155 -13.68 3.23 0.70
N LYS A 156 -13.51 1.99 0.21
CA LYS A 156 -13.95 0.78 0.89
C LYS A 156 -13.06 0.45 2.08
N VAL A 157 -13.69 -0.08 3.13
CA VAL A 157 -13.00 -0.50 4.36
C VAL A 157 -12.64 -1.98 4.26
N ILE A 158 -11.44 -2.29 4.74
CA ILE A 158 -10.87 -3.62 4.87
C ILE A 158 -10.78 -3.89 6.37
N ASN A 159 -11.47 -4.95 6.81
CA ASN A 159 -11.38 -5.43 8.18
C ASN A 159 -10.31 -6.52 8.27
N VAL A 160 -9.36 -6.36 9.19
CA VAL A 160 -8.26 -7.32 9.38
C VAL A 160 -8.42 -8.20 10.63
N ASP A 161 -9.55 -8.09 11.33
CA ASP A 161 -9.92 -9.06 12.36
C ASP A 161 -10.05 -10.46 11.73
N PRO A 162 -9.27 -11.46 12.20
CA PRO A 162 -9.35 -12.84 11.71
C PRO A 162 -10.74 -13.48 11.83
N LYS A 163 -11.62 -12.97 12.70
CA LYS A 163 -12.96 -13.50 12.95
C LYS A 163 -14.05 -12.78 12.14
N ALA A 164 -13.73 -11.66 11.50
CA ALA A 164 -14.67 -10.87 10.75
C ALA A 164 -14.54 -11.11 9.24
N ASN A 165 -15.57 -10.71 8.49
CA ASN A 165 -15.48 -10.65 7.03
C ASN A 165 -14.53 -9.50 6.63
N PRO A 166 -13.55 -9.73 5.73
CA PRO A 166 -12.58 -8.69 5.35
C PRO A 166 -13.17 -7.51 4.58
N GLY A 167 -14.42 -7.62 4.12
CA GLY A 167 -15.15 -6.56 3.42
C GLY A 167 -15.22 -6.75 1.91
N ASP A 168 -16.01 -5.91 1.25
CA ASP A 168 -16.25 -6.01 -0.18
C ASP A 168 -14.96 -5.96 -1.01
N ASN A 169 -14.93 -6.74 -2.09
CA ASN A 169 -13.80 -6.83 -3.03
C ASN A 169 -12.47 -7.25 -2.35
N THR A 170 -12.53 -7.71 -1.11
CA THR A 170 -11.36 -8.11 -0.33
C THR A 170 -11.41 -9.60 -0.06
N THR A 171 -10.29 -10.29 -0.28
CA THR A 171 -10.11 -11.67 0.17
C THR A 171 -9.00 -11.73 1.21
N ARG A 172 -9.16 -12.61 2.19
CA ARG A 172 -8.14 -12.92 3.21
C ARG A 172 -7.57 -14.30 2.93
N THR A 173 -6.27 -14.39 2.72
CA THR A 173 -5.57 -15.64 2.45
C THR A 173 -4.45 -15.84 3.46
N GLU A 174 -4.51 -16.91 4.24
CA GLU A 174 -3.42 -17.29 5.13
C GLU A 174 -2.38 -18.10 4.36
N ILE A 175 -1.11 -17.71 4.47
CA ILE A 175 -0.02 -18.38 3.77
C ILE A 175 0.76 -19.22 4.77
N ARG A 176 0.65 -20.55 4.63
CA ARG A 176 1.45 -21.48 5.43
C ARG A 176 2.88 -21.49 4.91
N THR A 177 3.82 -21.11 5.77
CA THR A 177 5.26 -21.09 5.47
C THR A 177 6.04 -21.34 6.76
N SER A 178 7.25 -21.88 6.65
CA SER A 178 8.22 -21.97 7.74
C SER A 178 9.10 -20.72 7.86
N GLU A 179 9.02 -19.79 6.90
CA GLU A 179 9.87 -18.60 6.86
C GLU A 179 9.48 -17.56 7.93
N HIS A 180 8.21 -17.55 8.34
CA HIS A 180 7.63 -16.60 9.29
C HIS A 180 6.67 -17.34 10.23
N LEU A 181 6.46 -16.78 11.43
CA LEU A 181 5.52 -17.36 12.40
C LEU A 181 4.07 -17.28 11.90
N GLN A 182 3.71 -16.18 11.23
CA GLN A 182 2.39 -16.01 10.63
C GLN A 182 2.44 -15.07 9.44
N VAL A 183 1.69 -15.41 8.40
CA VAL A 183 1.53 -14.59 7.19
C VAL A 183 0.08 -14.61 6.74
N VAL A 184 -0.50 -13.43 6.54
CA VAL A 184 -1.84 -13.27 5.96
C VAL A 184 -1.80 -12.20 4.90
N ILE A 185 -2.40 -12.47 3.74
CA ILE A 185 -2.51 -11.52 2.64
C ILE A 185 -3.97 -11.10 2.48
N TYR A 186 -4.19 -9.80 2.40
CA TYR A 186 -5.48 -9.20 2.05
C TYR A 186 -5.40 -8.62 0.65
N ASP A 187 -6.05 -9.27 -0.30
CA ASP A 187 -6.13 -8.82 -1.69
C ASP A 187 -7.38 -7.99 -1.87
N HIS A 188 -7.24 -6.73 -2.28
CA HIS A 188 -8.34 -5.82 -2.50
C HIS A 188 -8.39 -5.33 -3.95
N PHE A 189 -9.41 -5.77 -4.67
CA PHE A 189 -9.60 -5.45 -6.09
C PHE A 189 -10.31 -4.12 -6.27
N THR A 190 -9.57 -3.12 -6.74
CA THR A 190 -10.17 -1.82 -7.06
C THR A 190 -10.77 -1.88 -8.46
N ARG A 191 -12.10 -1.90 -8.58
CA ARG A 191 -12.76 -1.71 -9.88
C ARG A 191 -12.44 -0.32 -10.39
N ARG A 192 -12.04 -0.19 -11.66
CA ARG A 192 -12.06 1.11 -12.33
C ARG A 192 -13.53 1.54 -12.40
N LYS A 193 -13.85 2.76 -11.95
CA LYS A 193 -15.08 3.40 -12.44
C LYS A 193 -14.90 3.50 -13.96
N GLY A 194 -15.80 2.85 -14.69
CA GLY A 194 -15.93 3.04 -16.13
C GLY A 194 -16.25 4.48 -16.47
#